data_AF-A0A1F7YJJ3-F1
#
_entry.id   AF-A0A1F7YJJ3-F1
#
_cell.length_a   1.000
_cell.length_b   1.000
_cell.length_c   1.000
_cell.angle_alpha   90.00
_cell.angle_beta   90.00
_cell.angle_gamma   90.00
#
_symmetry.space_group_name_H-M   'P 1'
#
loop_
_entity.id
_entity.type
_entity.pdbx_description
1 polymer ?
#
loop_
_entity_poly.entity_id
_entity_poly.type
_entity_poly.pdbx_seq_one_letter_code
_entity_poly.pdbx_strand_id
1 'polypeptide(L)'
;MRIFKVKKHLESGNKRNWVLLSSLSVFVILIISTVVFTIYTASLSDRVILLDKKELTIILANNELNHELVELSSLTKLNEESNLLGFIRSSSIFYIKSEESIAKLP
;
A
#
# COMPACT_ATOMS: atom_id res chain seq x y z
N MET A 1 -33.68 9.06 69.54
CA MET A 1 -33.64 9.44 68.09
C MET A 1 -32.33 10.11 67.63
N ARG A 2 -31.49 10.70 68.50
CA ARG A 2 -30.24 11.39 68.09
C ARG A 2 -29.11 10.46 67.60
N ILE A 3 -29.01 9.23 68.12
CA ILE A 3 -27.92 8.29 67.81
C ILE A 3 -27.96 7.80 66.35
N PHE A 4 -29.16 7.63 65.78
CA PHE A 4 -29.34 7.22 64.38
C PHE A 4 -28.84 8.26 63.37
N LYS A 5 -28.89 9.56 63.72
CA LYS A 5 -28.47 10.64 62.81
C LYS A 5 -26.94 10.72 62.68
N VAL A 6 -26.22 10.40 63.77
CA VAL A 6 -24.74 10.37 63.80
C VAL A 6 -24.20 9.21 62.96
N LYS A 7 -24.83 8.03 63.04
CA LYS A 7 -24.39 6.85 62.28
C LYS A 7 -24.50 7.05 60.76
N LYS A 8 -25.55 7.75 60.31
CA LYS A 8 -25.79 8.05 58.89
C LYS A 8 -24.75 9.01 58.29
N HIS A 9 -24.24 9.96 59.07
CA HIS A 9 -23.19 10.88 58.63
C HIS A 9 -21.82 10.21 58.52
N LEU A 10 -21.50 9.26 59.40
CA LEU A 10 -20.25 8.50 59.35
C LEU A 10 -20.19 7.54 58.14
N GLU A 11 -21.30 6.88 57.81
CA GLU A 11 -21.38 6.00 56.64
C GLU A 11 -21.32 6.76 55.30
N SER A 12 -21.84 8.00 55.25
CA SER A 12 -21.79 8.84 54.05
C SER A 12 -20.37 9.32 53.73
N GLY A 13 -19.54 9.63 54.73
CA GLY A 13 -18.16 10.05 54.53
C GLY A 13 -17.27 8.93 53.95
N ASN A 14 -17.45 7.68 54.42
CA ASN A 14 -16.65 6.55 53.97
C ASN A 14 -16.96 6.16 52.50
N LYS A 15 -18.24 6.23 52.09
CA LYS A 15 -18.65 5.96 50.70
C LYS A 15 -18.07 6.95 49.71
N ARG A 16 -17.95 8.23 50.08
CA ARG A 16 -17.35 9.27 49.21
C ARG A 16 -15.87 8.98 48.92
N ASN A 17 -15.12 8.56 49.94
CA ASN A 17 -13.69 8.26 49.79
C ASN A 17 -13.45 7.00 48.94
N TRP A 18 -14.32 5.99 49.04
CA TRP A 18 -14.27 4.80 48.19
C TRP A 18 -14.51 5.12 46.71
N VAL A 19 -15.46 6.01 46.41
CA VAL A 19 -15.72 6.47 45.04
C VAL A 19 -14.52 7.25 44.49
N LEU A 20 -13.89 8.10 45.31
CA LEU A 20 -12.70 8.86 44.90
C LEU A 20 -11.47 7.96 44.67
N LEU A 21 -11.26 6.94 45.51
CA LEU A 21 -10.19 5.95 45.28
C LEU A 21 -10.43 5.14 44.01
N SER A 22 -11.68 4.72 43.78
CA SER A 22 -12.05 3.99 42.57
C SER A 22 -11.84 4.83 41.31
N SER A 23 -12.28 6.10 41.32
CA SER A 23 -12.09 7.00 40.18
C SER A 23 -10.62 7.29 39.91
N LEU A 24 -9.80 7.43 40.95
CA LEU A 24 -8.35 7.63 40.81
C LEU A 24 -7.70 6.41 40.15
N SER A 25 -8.07 5.19 40.55
CA SER A 25 -7.55 3.95 39.98
C SER A 25 -7.90 3.83 38.48
N VAL A 26 -9.15 4.14 38.11
CA VAL A 26 -9.58 4.18 36.71
C VAL A 26 -8.77 5.20 35.91
N PHE A 27 -8.50 6.38 36.48
CA PHE A 27 -7.70 7.41 35.83
C PHE A 27 -6.26 6.95 35.56
N VAL A 28 -5.63 6.27 36.52
CA VAL A 28 -4.28 5.73 36.37
C VAL A 28 -4.23 4.67 35.25
N ILE A 29 -5.21 3.76 35.20
CA ILE A 29 -5.30 2.74 34.15
C ILE A 29 -5.48 3.40 32.78
N LEU A 30 -6.30 4.45 32.70
CA LEU A 30 -6.55 5.17 31.46
C LEU A 30 -5.28 5.89 30.97
N ILE A 31 -4.51 6.51 31.85
CA ILE A 31 -3.21 7.13 31.51
C ILE A 31 -2.21 6.09 30.99
N ILE A 32 -2.11 4.94 31.65
CA ILE A 32 -1.20 3.88 31.21
C ILE A 32 -1.63 3.36 29.82
N SER A 33 -2.93 3.14 29.64
CA SER A 33 -3.51 2.68 28.36
C SER A 33 -3.24 3.65 27.22
N THR A 34 -3.42 4.96 27.44
CA THR A 34 -3.16 5.96 26.40
C THR A 34 -1.69 6.02 26.01
N VAL A 35 -0.78 5.98 26.97
CA VAL A 35 0.67 5.96 26.70
C VAL A 35 1.07 4.72 25.89
N VAL A 36 0.61 3.54 26.28
CA VAL A 36 0.88 2.29 25.55
C VAL A 36 0.31 2.36 24.14
N PHE A 37 -0.93 2.84 23.99
CA PHE A 37 -1.58 2.97 22.71
C PHE A 37 -0.85 3.96 21.80
N THR A 38 -0.44 5.11 22.32
CA THR A 38 0.33 6.12 21.57
C THR A 38 1.66 5.56 21.07
N ILE A 39 2.41 4.85 21.92
CA ILE A 39 3.67 4.21 21.53
C ILE A 39 3.42 3.17 20.43
N TYR A 40 2.40 2.34 20.59
CA TYR A 40 2.06 1.31 19.62
C TYR A 40 1.65 1.92 18.27
N THR A 41 0.76 2.90 18.26
CA THR A 41 0.33 3.63 17.05
C THR A 41 1.50 4.32 16.36
N ALA A 42 2.40 4.98 17.10
CA ALA A 42 3.60 5.59 16.52
C ALA A 42 4.49 4.55 15.82
N SER A 43 4.71 3.39 16.46
CA SER A 43 5.51 2.32 15.88
C SER A 43 4.89 1.69 14.62
N LEU A 44 3.55 1.65 14.55
CA LEU A 44 2.81 1.20 13.38
C LEU A 44 2.95 2.19 12.23
N SER A 45 2.86 3.49 12.49
CA SER A 45 3.07 4.53 11.48
C SER A 45 4.46 4.43 10.83
N ASP A 46 5.52 4.24 11.63
CA ASP A 46 6.87 4.06 11.09
C ASP A 46 7.00 2.81 10.23
N ARG A 47 6.38 1.71 10.64
CA ARG A 47 6.37 0.45 9.87
C ARG A 47 5.64 0.61 8.55
N VAL A 48 4.47 1.25 8.55
CA VAL A 48 3.68 1.51 7.34
C VAL A 48 4.48 2.38 6.37
N ILE A 49 5.08 3.48 6.84
CA ILE A 49 5.91 4.35 6.00
C ILE A 49 7.10 3.57 5.41
N LEU A 50 7.72 2.69 6.18
CA LEU A 50 8.82 1.86 5.69
C LEU A 50 8.36 0.84 4.63
N LEU A 51 7.17 0.25 4.82
CA LEU A 51 6.54 -0.64 3.85
C LEU A 51 6.21 0.10 2.55
N ASP A 52 5.57 1.27 2.64
CA ASP A 52 5.23 2.11 1.48
C ASP A 52 6.49 2.51 0.69
N LYS A 53 7.57 2.88 1.37
CA LYS A 53 8.85 3.20 0.72
C LYS A 53 9.43 1.99 -0.04
N LYS A 54 9.36 0.81 0.56
CA LYS A 54 9.83 -0.43 -0.08
C LYS A 54 8.97 -0.78 -1.29
N GLU A 55 7.66 -0.65 -1.17
CA GLU A 55 6.72 -0.89 -2.27
C GLU A 55 6.99 0.05 -3.44
N LEU A 56 7.13 1.36 -3.19
CA LEU A 56 7.49 2.34 -4.21
C LEU A 56 8.82 2.00 -4.89
N THR A 57 9.82 1.58 -4.12
CA THR A 57 11.13 1.19 -4.67
C THR A 57 11.01 -0.01 -5.61
N ILE A 58 10.20 -1.02 -5.22
CA ILE A 58 9.97 -2.21 -6.04
C ILE A 58 9.20 -1.86 -7.31
N ILE A 59 8.18 -1.00 -7.23
CA ILE A 59 7.40 -0.55 -8.39
C ILE A 59 8.31 0.19 -9.38
N LEU A 60 9.16 1.09 -8.89
CA LEU A 60 10.11 1.81 -9.73
C LEU A 60 11.09 0.85 -10.43
N ALA A 61 11.67 -0.07 -9.69
CA ALA A 61 12.57 -1.08 -10.27
C ALA A 61 11.86 -1.99 -11.30
N ASN A 62 10.60 -2.36 -11.05
CA ASN A 62 9.80 -3.16 -11.97
C ASN A 62 9.52 -2.38 -13.27
N ASN A 63 9.16 -1.10 -13.16
CA ASN A 63 8.94 -0.23 -14.31
C ASN A 63 10.22 -0.04 -15.13
N GLU A 64 11.36 0.15 -14.48
CA GLU A 64 12.67 0.26 -15.14
C GLU A 64 13.02 -1.03 -15.90
N LEU A 65 12.90 -2.20 -15.25
CA LEU A 65 13.11 -3.49 -15.92
C LEU A 65 12.14 -3.71 -17.09
N ASN A 66 10.86 -3.34 -16.93
CA ASN A 66 9.90 -3.44 -18.02
C ASN A 66 10.27 -2.52 -19.19
N HIS A 67 10.77 -1.32 -18.91
CA HIS A 67 11.25 -0.41 -19.94
C HIS A 67 12.45 -1.01 -20.68
N GLU A 68 13.44 -1.53 -19.96
CA GLU A 68 14.59 -2.22 -20.56
C GLU A 68 14.16 -3.43 -21.39
N LEU A 69 13.23 -4.25 -20.88
CA LEU A 69 12.68 -5.40 -21.59
C LEU A 69 11.96 -4.99 -22.87
N VAL A 70 11.15 -3.93 -22.83
CA VAL A 70 10.48 -3.38 -24.00
C VAL A 70 11.51 -2.83 -24.98
N GLU A 71 12.54 -2.13 -24.52
CA GLU A 71 13.60 -1.56 -25.35
C GLU A 71 14.41 -2.66 -26.07
N LEU A 72 14.83 -3.70 -25.33
CA LEU A 72 15.53 -4.88 -25.85
C LEU A 72 14.65 -5.73 -26.77
N SER A 73 13.37 -5.87 -26.43
CA SER A 73 12.41 -6.63 -27.24
C SER A 73 11.87 -5.82 -28.42
N SER A 74 12.10 -4.49 -28.45
CA SER A 74 11.65 -3.68 -29.55
C SER A 74 12.42 -4.07 -30.80
N LEU A 75 11.68 -4.53 -31.81
CA LEU A 75 12.21 -4.80 -33.14
C LEU A 75 12.83 -3.55 -33.77
N THR A 76 12.56 -2.37 -33.22
CA THR A 76 13.16 -1.09 -33.62
C THR A 76 14.66 -1.07 -33.34
N LYS A 77 15.11 -1.46 -32.13
CA LYS A 77 16.55 -1.54 -31.81
C LYS A 77 17.24 -2.61 -32.64
N LEU A 78 16.60 -3.78 -32.80
CA LEU A 78 17.12 -4.85 -33.65
C LEU A 78 17.24 -4.42 -35.12
N ASN A 79 16.28 -3.63 -35.61
CA ASN A 79 16.29 -3.08 -36.97
C ASN A 79 17.33 -1.96 -37.14
N GLU A 80 17.59 -1.15 -36.10
CA GLU A 80 18.69 -0.18 -36.08
C GLU A 80 20.05 -0.88 -36.09
N GLU A 81 20.26 -1.88 -35.23
CA GLU A 81 21.50 -2.69 -35.24
C GLU A 81 21.67 -3.45 -36.55
N SER A 82 20.60 -4.04 -37.12
CA SER A 82 20.68 -4.72 -38.41
C SER A 82 21.03 -3.76 -39.54
N ASN A 83 20.46 -2.54 -39.55
CA ASN A 83 20.81 -1.51 -40.53
C ASN A 83 22.26 -1.04 -40.38
N LEU A 84 22.77 -0.89 -39.15
CA LEU A 84 24.19 -0.55 -38.90
C LEU A 84 25.15 -1.66 -39.35
N LEU A 85 24.74 -2.92 -39.23
CA LEU A 85 25.48 -4.09 -39.72
C LEU A 85 25.33 -4.32 -41.23
N GLY A 86 24.64 -3.42 -41.95
CA GLY A 86 24.45 -3.50 -43.40
C GLY A 86 23.37 -4.49 -43.85
N PHE A 87 22.61 -5.07 -42.93
CA PHE A 87 21.44 -5.88 -43.23
C PHE A 87 20.24 -4.96 -43.54
N ILE A 88 20.20 -4.45 -44.76
CA ILE A 88 19.05 -3.70 -45.28
C ILE A 88 17.93 -4.71 -45.56
N ARG A 89 16.80 -4.61 -44.85
CA ARG A 89 15.61 -5.43 -45.12
C ARG A 89 15.08 -5.09 -46.51
N SER A 90 15.22 -6.01 -47.47
CA SER A 90 14.64 -5.89 -48.80
C SER A 90 13.11 -5.92 -48.71
N SER A 91 12.50 -4.74 -48.56
CA SER A 91 11.05 -4.56 -48.57
C SER A 91 10.57 -4.37 -50.01
N SER A 92 10.61 -5.43 -50.80
CA SER A 92 9.84 -5.50 -52.03
C SER A 92 9.16 -6.85 -52.14
N ILE A 93 8.19 -7.10 -51.25
CA ILE A 93 7.20 -8.15 -51.51
C ILE A 93 6.25 -7.58 -52.57
N PHE A 94 6.64 -7.72 -53.83
CA PHE A 94 5.73 -7.53 -54.96
C PHE A 94 4.74 -8.70 -54.93
N TYR A 95 3.54 -8.46 -54.42
CA TYR A 95 2.42 -9.33 -54.72
C TYR A 95 2.08 -9.12 -56.19
N ILE A 96 2.59 -10.00 -57.06
CA ILE A 96 2.08 -10.14 -58.41
C ILE A 96 0.65 -10.62 -58.25
N LYS A 97 -0.30 -9.68 -58.30
CA LYS A 97 -1.72 -9.96 -58.37
C LYS A 97 -1.93 -10.59 -59.76
N SER A 98 -1.80 -11.91 -59.83
CA SER A 98 -2.22 -12.66 -61.00
C SER A 98 -3.72 -12.43 -61.13
N GLU A 99 -4.14 -11.69 -62.16
CA GLU A 99 -5.53 -11.62 -62.59
C GLU A 99 -5.97 -13.04 -62.98
N GLU A 100 -6.50 -13.79 -62.02
CA GLU A 100 -7.27 -14.98 -62.33
C GLU A 100 -8.57 -14.55 -63.01
N SER A 101 -8.52 -14.53 -64.34
CA SER A 101 -9.72 -14.59 -65.18
C SER A 101 -10.39 -15.96 -64.95
N ILE A 102 -11.19 -16.06 -63.89
CA ILE A 102 -12.11 -17.17 -63.69
C ILE A 102 -13.16 -17.14 -64.81
N ALA A 103 -13.08 -18.13 -65.70
CA ALA A 103 -14.10 -18.36 -66.72
C ALA A 103 -15.44 -18.63 -66.05
N LYS A 104 -16.46 -17.80 -66.33
CA LYS A 104 -17.84 -18.12 -65.98
C LYS A 104 -18.26 -19.34 -66.82
N LEU A 105 -18.52 -20.46 -66.14
CA LEU A 105 -19.24 -21.58 -66.75
C LEU A 105 -20.74 -21.22 -66.83
N PRO A 106 -21.46 -21.67 -67.87
CA PRO A 106 -22.85 -21.31 -68.14
C PRO A 106 -23.82 -21.77 -67.05
#